data_AF-A0A962D2P7-F1
#
_entry.id   AF-A0A962D2P7-F1
#
_cell.length_a   1.000
_cell.length_b   1.000
_cell.length_c   1.000
_cell.angle_alpha   90.00
_cell.angle_beta   90.00
_cell.angle_gamma   90.00
#
_symmetry.space_group_name_H-M   'P 1'
#
loop_
_entity.id
_entity.type
_entity.pdbx_description
1 polymer ?
#
loop_
_entity_poly.entity_id
_entity_poly.type
_entity_poly.pdbx_seq_one_letter_code
_entity_poly.pdbx_strand_id
1 'polypeptide(L)'
;MHANHLRPCLAVSLVLLVLAGCGQRSDTSAPAAPTPAATTPAPAYTPQAVYCADGSGALCSVIPSFIGPDTPILATEGYQGLSADVTSADTDAQTPFDNMSWQMFAALSWQASQSGGDPSTGLSGSGQVLWQTWARPEDVFGGPSGQCDNPKGLPTFYLISKSGAQDSRDEGFIQATGQPLIDVNGNWTLFERRMNPREQQYVEGHGLNSYSGQQSFVESKQVVAFPPGDASRTDGEPGAIEIKAAWRIIDASQASRYFSIQALIDVQGAY
;
A
#
# COMPACT_ATOMS: atom_id res chain seq x y z
N MET A 1 32.60 -50.59 17.41
CA MET A 1 32.77 -51.38 18.67
C MET A 1 31.83 -50.72 19.68
N HIS A 2 30.74 -51.28 20.20
CA HIS A 2 30.29 -52.65 20.38
C HIS A 2 28.82 -52.85 19.95
N ALA A 3 28.54 -54.08 19.53
CA ALA A 3 27.22 -54.65 19.29
C ALA A 3 26.71 -55.35 20.57
N ASN A 4 25.39 -55.58 20.64
CA ASN A 4 24.65 -56.68 21.32
C ASN A 4 23.21 -56.21 21.62
N HIS A 5 22.11 -56.97 21.48
CA HIS A 5 21.85 -58.34 21.06
C HIS A 5 20.37 -58.44 20.59
N LEU A 6 20.12 -59.22 19.51
CA LEU A 6 18.84 -59.89 19.20
C LEU A 6 18.55 -60.96 20.28
N ARG A 7 17.32 -61.37 20.65
CA ARG A 7 16.28 -62.18 19.92
C ARG A 7 15.35 -62.82 21.00
N PRO A 8 14.38 -63.71 20.70
CA PRO A 8 13.02 -63.52 20.14
C PRO A 8 11.91 -64.08 21.08
N CYS A 9 10.64 -64.03 20.71
CA CYS A 9 9.68 -65.05 21.15
C CYS A 9 8.67 -65.38 20.05
N LEU A 10 8.57 -66.68 19.76
CA LEU A 10 7.85 -67.34 18.68
C LEU A 10 6.76 -68.21 19.33
N ALA A 11 5.53 -68.21 18.81
CA ALA A 11 4.51 -69.23 19.07
C ALA A 11 3.53 -69.17 17.88
N VAL A 12 3.72 -69.97 16.83
CA VAL A 12 3.26 -71.37 16.62
C VAL A 12 1.73 -71.51 16.61
N SER A 13 1.27 -71.88 15.42
CA SER A 13 -0.09 -72.07 14.91
C SER A 13 -0.92 -73.14 15.63
N LEU A 14 -2.24 -72.99 15.57
CA LEU A 14 -3.17 -74.13 15.58
C LEU A 14 -4.27 -73.90 14.54
N VAL A 15 -4.23 -74.71 13.48
CA VAL A 15 -5.28 -74.82 12.46
C VAL A 15 -6.29 -75.85 12.97
N LEU A 16 -7.54 -75.45 13.14
CA LEU A 16 -8.66 -76.36 13.37
C LEU A 16 -9.61 -76.30 12.17
N LEU A 17 -9.61 -77.39 11.39
CA LEU A 17 -10.65 -77.72 10.42
C LEU A 17 -11.88 -78.20 11.19
N VAL A 18 -13.04 -77.57 10.98
CA VAL A 18 -14.36 -78.17 11.27
C VAL A 18 -15.24 -78.02 10.04
N LEU A 19 -15.72 -79.17 9.57
CA LEU A 19 -16.60 -79.34 8.42
C LEU A 19 -18.07 -78.96 8.73
N ALA A 20 -18.67 -78.29 7.75
CA ALA A 20 -20.07 -78.30 7.30
C ALA A 20 -21.21 -78.39 8.33
N GLY A 21 -21.99 -77.31 8.39
CA GLY A 21 -23.42 -77.34 8.66
C GLY A 21 -24.14 -76.35 7.76
N CYS A 22 -24.80 -76.85 6.71
CA CYS A 22 -25.70 -76.04 5.88
C CYS A 22 -26.93 -75.64 6.70
N GLY A 23 -26.97 -74.39 7.17
CA GLY A 23 -28.18 -73.76 7.68
C GLY A 23 -28.60 -72.65 6.72
N GLN A 24 -29.73 -72.83 6.04
CA GLN A 24 -30.35 -71.76 5.24
C GLN A 24 -30.65 -70.56 6.15
N ARG A 25 -29.87 -69.48 6.01
CA ARG A 25 -30.27 -68.17 6.53
C ARG A 25 -31.11 -67.50 5.46
N SER A 26 -32.36 -67.25 5.80
CA SER A 26 -33.27 -66.39 5.06
C SER A 26 -32.64 -65.01 4.92
N ASP A 27 -32.42 -64.55 3.69
CA ASP A 27 -32.05 -63.17 3.40
C ASP A 27 -33.24 -62.26 3.72
N THR A 28 -33.31 -61.77 4.95
CA THR A 28 -34.05 -60.55 5.26
C THR A 28 -33.22 -59.38 4.75
N SER A 29 -33.62 -58.80 3.63
CA SER A 29 -33.07 -57.54 3.14
C SER A 29 -33.22 -56.46 4.22
N ALA A 30 -32.09 -56.00 4.75
CA ALA A 30 -32.07 -54.81 5.60
C ALA A 30 -32.53 -53.60 4.75
N PRO A 31 -33.39 -52.71 5.27
CA PRO A 31 -33.73 -51.48 4.57
C PRO A 31 -32.45 -50.68 4.32
N ALA A 32 -32.31 -50.17 3.09
CA ALA A 32 -31.18 -49.34 2.70
C ALA A 32 -31.02 -48.18 3.70
N ALA A 33 -29.80 -48.00 4.22
CA ALA A 33 -29.46 -46.83 5.00
C ALA A 33 -29.78 -45.58 4.16
N PRO A 34 -30.39 -44.53 4.75
CA PRO A 34 -30.64 -43.30 4.03
C PRO A 34 -29.30 -42.77 3.49
N THR A 35 -29.24 -42.53 2.19
CA THR A 35 -28.11 -41.85 1.54
C THR A 35 -27.82 -40.57 2.32
N PRO A 36 -26.57 -40.33 2.76
CA PRO A 36 -26.21 -39.06 3.37
C PRO A 36 -26.65 -37.94 2.43
N ALA A 37 -27.46 -37.01 2.91
CA ALA A 37 -27.83 -35.84 2.14
C ALA A 37 -26.53 -35.19 1.64
N ALA A 38 -26.42 -35.00 0.33
CA ALA A 38 -25.28 -34.32 -0.27
C ALA A 38 -25.14 -32.98 0.45
N THR A 39 -24.07 -32.83 1.23
CA THR A 39 -23.76 -31.57 1.89
C THR A 39 -23.37 -30.62 0.78
N THR A 40 -24.26 -29.69 0.42
CA THR A 40 -23.92 -28.60 -0.49
C THR A 40 -22.66 -27.92 0.08
N PRO A 41 -21.53 -27.87 -0.64
CA PRO A 41 -20.36 -27.17 -0.16
C PRO A 41 -20.76 -25.74 0.20
N ALA A 42 -20.35 -25.28 1.39
CA ALA A 42 -20.51 -23.87 1.74
C ALA A 42 -19.88 -23.02 0.63
N PRO A 43 -20.48 -21.88 0.25
CA PRO A 43 -19.91 -21.01 -0.77
C PRO A 43 -18.49 -20.61 -0.35
N ALA A 44 -17.54 -20.74 -1.28
CA ALA A 44 -16.18 -20.29 -1.06
C ALA A 44 -16.17 -18.78 -0.79
N TYR A 45 -15.39 -18.36 0.20
CA TYR A 45 -15.19 -16.94 0.49
C TYR A 45 -14.61 -16.24 -0.73
N THR A 46 -15.19 -15.09 -1.07
CA THR A 46 -14.71 -14.22 -2.14
C THR A 46 -14.43 -12.85 -1.54
N PRO A 47 -13.18 -12.37 -1.59
CA PRO A 47 -12.82 -10.99 -1.32
C PRO A 47 -13.80 -9.98 -1.92
N GLN A 48 -14.23 -8.99 -1.13
CA GLN A 48 -15.13 -7.94 -1.60
C GLN A 48 -14.39 -6.60 -1.68
N ALA A 49 -14.45 -5.97 -2.86
CA ALA A 49 -13.90 -4.65 -3.05
C ALA A 49 -14.75 -3.60 -2.31
N VAL A 50 -14.08 -2.70 -1.61
CA VAL A 50 -14.69 -1.53 -0.98
C VAL A 50 -14.14 -0.29 -1.69
N TYR A 51 -15.02 0.44 -2.37
CA TYR A 51 -14.60 1.52 -3.27
C TYR A 51 -14.36 2.86 -2.59
N CYS A 52 -14.94 3.09 -1.40
CA CYS A 52 -14.73 4.30 -0.62
C CYS A 52 -14.51 3.99 0.86
N ALA A 53 -13.68 4.81 1.51
CA ALA A 53 -13.41 4.74 2.94
C ALA A 53 -14.65 4.95 3.83
N ASP A 54 -15.69 5.63 3.32
CA ASP A 54 -16.97 5.84 4.04
C ASP A 54 -17.93 4.64 3.94
N GLY A 55 -17.53 3.58 3.23
CA GLY A 55 -18.34 2.37 3.00
C GLY A 55 -19.35 2.48 1.85
N SER A 56 -19.40 3.60 1.14
CA SER A 56 -20.22 3.72 -0.07
C SER A 56 -19.69 2.82 -1.20
N GLY A 57 -20.62 2.32 -2.02
CA GLY A 57 -20.31 1.46 -3.17
C GLY A 57 -19.75 2.20 -4.39
N ALA A 58 -19.40 3.48 -4.26
CA ALA A 58 -18.87 4.32 -5.32
C ALA A 58 -17.45 4.77 -4.99
N LEU A 59 -16.71 5.27 -5.98
CA LEU A 59 -15.45 5.97 -5.73
C LEU A 59 -15.73 7.29 -5.00
N CYS A 60 -14.77 7.79 -4.23
CA CYS A 60 -14.95 9.03 -3.48
C CYS A 60 -13.62 9.77 -3.26
N SER A 61 -13.73 10.99 -2.72
CA SER A 61 -12.61 11.85 -2.34
C SER A 61 -12.14 11.66 -0.89
N VAL A 62 -12.68 10.67 -0.17
CA VAL A 62 -12.33 10.43 1.23
C VAL A 62 -11.03 9.64 1.31
N ILE A 63 -9.98 10.25 1.86
CA ILE A 63 -8.71 9.57 2.14
C ILE A 63 -8.95 8.61 3.32
N PRO A 64 -8.65 7.31 3.19
CA PRO A 64 -8.76 6.39 4.32
C PRO A 64 -7.73 6.74 5.40
N SER A 65 -8.18 6.78 6.65
CA SER A 65 -7.34 7.11 7.81
C SER A 65 -6.54 5.92 8.33
N PHE A 66 -7.01 4.71 8.09
CA PHE A 66 -6.31 3.46 8.36
C PHE A 66 -6.82 2.36 7.44
N ILE A 67 -6.19 1.20 7.51
CA ILE A 67 -6.45 0.06 6.63
C ILE A 67 -7.80 -0.65 6.85
N GLY A 68 -8.48 -0.34 7.96
CA GLY A 68 -9.60 -1.13 8.45
C GLY A 68 -9.17 -2.17 9.51
N PRO A 69 -10.13 -2.89 10.11
CA PRO A 69 -9.83 -3.96 11.05
C PRO A 69 -9.10 -5.10 10.34
N ASP A 70 -7.83 -5.31 10.67
CA ASP A 70 -7.00 -6.41 10.15
C ASP A 70 -6.54 -7.31 11.31
N THR A 71 -7.33 -8.35 11.58
CA THR A 71 -7.05 -9.29 12.68
C THR A 71 -5.70 -10.01 12.51
N PRO A 72 -5.30 -10.50 11.32
CA PRO A 72 -3.98 -11.09 11.09
C PRO A 72 -2.78 -10.16 11.41
N ILE A 73 -2.82 -8.90 10.99
CA ILE A 73 -1.73 -7.95 11.27
C ILE A 73 -1.66 -7.59 12.74
N LEU A 74 -2.82 -7.45 13.40
CA LEU A 74 -2.89 -7.19 14.83
C LEU A 74 -2.44 -8.40 15.66
N ALA A 75 -2.44 -9.61 15.10
CA ALA A 75 -2.06 -10.85 15.76
C ALA A 75 -0.54 -11.14 15.80
N THR A 76 0.34 -10.13 15.62
CA THR A 76 1.82 -10.25 15.65
C THR A 76 2.48 -11.15 14.60
N GLU A 77 1.71 -11.79 13.72
CA GLU A 77 2.23 -12.65 12.63
C GLU A 77 2.87 -11.84 11.49
N GLY A 78 2.65 -10.51 11.45
CA GLY A 78 3.10 -9.66 10.35
C GLY A 78 2.37 -9.96 9.04
N TYR A 79 2.61 -9.14 8.02
CA TYR A 79 2.01 -9.34 6.71
C TYR A 79 2.68 -10.53 5.99
N GLN A 80 1.96 -11.64 5.85
CA GLN A 80 2.44 -12.86 5.20
C GLN A 80 2.28 -12.85 3.66
N GLY A 81 1.88 -11.71 3.08
CA GLY A 81 1.68 -11.58 1.63
C GLY A 81 0.36 -12.18 1.13
N LEU A 82 0.31 -12.43 -0.18
CA LEU A 82 -0.77 -13.15 -0.86
C LEU A 82 -0.81 -14.60 -0.35
N SER A 83 -1.45 -14.85 0.80
CA SER A 83 -1.63 -16.21 1.29
C SER A 83 -2.57 -16.97 0.34
N ALA A 84 -2.24 -18.22 0.01
CA ALA A 84 -3.02 -19.03 -0.92
C ALA A 84 -4.34 -19.56 -0.34
N ASP A 85 -4.57 -19.38 0.97
CA ASP A 85 -5.65 -20.02 1.72
C ASP A 85 -6.64 -19.02 2.36
N VAL A 86 -6.99 -17.96 1.62
CA VAL A 86 -8.03 -17.03 2.06
C VAL A 86 -9.40 -17.72 1.97
N THR A 87 -9.89 -18.22 3.10
CA THR A 87 -11.15 -18.98 3.20
C THR A 87 -12.22 -18.25 4.01
N SER A 88 -11.86 -17.15 4.67
CA SER A 88 -12.75 -16.25 5.38
C SER A 88 -12.13 -14.85 5.49
N ALA A 89 -12.96 -13.87 5.85
CA ALA A 89 -12.52 -12.50 6.13
C ALA A 89 -11.48 -12.41 7.27
N ASP A 90 -11.54 -13.32 8.25
CA ASP A 90 -10.59 -13.35 9.37
C ASP A 90 -9.17 -13.72 8.94
N THR A 91 -9.04 -14.39 7.79
CA THR A 91 -7.77 -14.80 7.18
C THR A 91 -7.38 -13.94 5.98
N ASP A 92 -8.21 -12.95 5.63
CA ASP A 92 -7.98 -12.08 4.47
C ASP A 92 -7.18 -10.83 4.86
N ALA A 93 -5.86 -10.98 4.87
CA ALA A 93 -4.95 -9.87 5.10
C ALA A 93 -4.70 -9.03 3.83
N GLN A 94 -5.14 -9.43 2.63
CA GLN A 94 -4.81 -8.70 1.39
C GLN A 94 -5.88 -7.65 1.05
N THR A 95 -7.16 -8.02 1.20
CA THR A 95 -8.28 -7.16 0.82
C THR A 95 -8.27 -5.79 1.52
N PRO A 96 -7.94 -5.68 2.82
CA PRO A 96 -7.81 -4.38 3.47
C PRO A 96 -6.73 -3.48 2.83
N PHE A 97 -5.57 -4.04 2.45
CA PHE A 97 -4.51 -3.30 1.75
C PHE A 97 -4.94 -2.85 0.37
N ASP A 98 -5.54 -3.74 -0.40
CA ASP A 98 -5.99 -3.44 -1.76
C ASP A 98 -7.05 -2.34 -1.75
N ASN A 99 -8.00 -2.44 -0.83
CA ASN A 99 -9.04 -1.43 -0.63
C ASN A 99 -8.43 -0.09 -0.21
N MET A 100 -7.57 -0.06 0.82
CA MET A 100 -6.93 1.18 1.27
C MET A 100 -6.09 1.81 0.16
N SER A 101 -5.28 1.02 -0.54
CA SER A 101 -4.40 1.50 -1.63
C SER A 101 -5.20 2.12 -2.77
N TRP A 102 -6.29 1.44 -3.18
CA TRP A 102 -7.17 1.95 -4.23
C TRP A 102 -7.93 3.21 -3.79
N GLN A 103 -8.46 3.22 -2.57
CA GLN A 103 -9.15 4.37 -2.00
C GLN A 103 -8.22 5.58 -1.87
N MET A 104 -7.00 5.40 -1.36
CA MET A 104 -5.98 6.46 -1.34
C MET A 104 -5.69 6.97 -2.74
N PHE A 105 -5.46 6.09 -3.71
CA PHE A 105 -5.18 6.49 -5.09
C PHE A 105 -6.32 7.35 -5.67
N ALA A 106 -7.57 6.89 -5.52
CA ALA A 106 -8.74 7.62 -6.00
C ALA A 106 -8.90 8.97 -5.30
N ALA A 107 -8.82 9.02 -3.97
CA ALA A 107 -9.00 10.23 -3.19
C ALA A 107 -7.89 11.27 -3.45
N LEU A 108 -6.64 10.83 -3.55
CA LEU A 108 -5.50 11.72 -3.82
C LEU A 108 -5.53 12.26 -5.25
N SER A 109 -6.02 11.46 -6.20
CA SER A 109 -6.17 11.84 -7.62
C SER A 109 -7.45 12.62 -7.90
N TRP A 110 -8.27 12.87 -6.87
CA TRP A 110 -9.50 13.63 -7.02
C TRP A 110 -9.18 15.10 -7.30
N GLN A 111 -9.93 15.73 -8.21
CA GLN A 111 -9.79 17.15 -8.49
C GLN A 111 -10.02 17.96 -7.21
N ALA A 112 -9.03 18.78 -6.82
CA ALA A 112 -9.02 19.47 -5.54
C ALA A 112 -10.18 20.48 -5.42
N SER A 113 -10.64 21.03 -6.55
CA SER A 113 -11.81 21.91 -6.62
C SER A 113 -13.14 21.18 -6.42
N GLN A 114 -13.13 19.85 -6.30
CA GLN A 114 -14.31 18.99 -6.21
C GLN A 114 -14.28 18.05 -5.00
N SER A 115 -13.71 18.51 -3.87
CA SER A 115 -13.74 17.75 -2.61
C SER A 115 -15.20 17.47 -2.20
N GLY A 116 -15.59 16.19 -2.23
CA GLY A 116 -16.97 15.72 -2.13
C GLY A 116 -17.72 15.80 -3.47
N GLY A 117 -18.31 14.69 -3.95
CA GLY A 117 -19.15 14.70 -5.16
C GLY A 117 -19.03 13.48 -6.08
N ASP A 118 -19.55 13.66 -7.30
CA ASP A 118 -19.67 12.64 -8.35
C ASP A 118 -18.30 12.17 -8.87
N PRO A 119 -18.00 10.86 -8.86
CA PRO A 119 -16.80 10.28 -9.48
C PRO A 119 -16.55 10.71 -10.92
N SER A 120 -17.62 10.95 -11.70
CA SER A 120 -17.52 11.31 -13.10
C SER A 120 -16.77 12.62 -13.29
N THR A 121 -16.95 13.59 -12.39
CA THR A 121 -16.25 14.88 -12.46
C THR A 121 -14.98 14.87 -11.62
N GLY A 122 -14.97 14.13 -10.50
CA GLY A 122 -13.86 14.06 -9.57
C GLY A 122 -12.56 13.48 -10.13
N LEU A 123 -12.64 12.51 -11.05
CA LEU A 123 -11.47 11.86 -11.64
C LEU A 123 -11.18 12.27 -13.09
N SER A 124 -12.10 12.99 -13.75
CA SER A 124 -11.95 13.38 -15.15
C SER A 124 -11.90 14.90 -15.38
N GLY A 125 -12.08 15.70 -14.32
CA GLY A 125 -12.03 17.15 -14.39
C GLY A 125 -10.62 17.69 -14.70
N SER A 126 -10.56 19.00 -14.96
CA SER A 126 -9.31 19.72 -15.17
C SER A 126 -8.87 20.45 -13.90
N GLY A 127 -7.56 20.55 -13.71
CA GLY A 127 -6.96 21.28 -12.59
C GLY A 127 -6.01 20.42 -11.77
N GLN A 128 -5.68 20.95 -10.60
CA GLN A 128 -4.87 20.23 -9.62
C GLN A 128 -5.69 19.14 -8.96
N VAL A 129 -5.06 17.98 -8.79
CA VAL A 129 -5.60 16.93 -7.91
C VAL A 129 -5.22 17.20 -6.46
N LEU A 130 -5.89 16.56 -5.51
CA LEU A 130 -5.78 16.84 -4.08
C LEU A 130 -4.34 16.88 -3.59
N TRP A 131 -3.53 15.88 -3.96
CA TRP A 131 -2.14 15.82 -3.50
C TRP A 131 -1.26 16.97 -4.02
N GLN A 132 -1.60 17.59 -5.16
CA GLN A 132 -0.84 18.73 -5.71
C GLN A 132 -1.05 20.02 -4.91
N THR A 133 -2.05 20.05 -4.03
CA THR A 133 -2.32 21.19 -3.13
C THR A 133 -1.49 21.14 -1.84
N TRP A 134 -0.86 20.01 -1.56
CA TRP A 134 -0.05 19.80 -0.35
C TRP A 134 1.28 20.52 -0.44
N ALA A 135 1.92 20.81 0.69
CA ALA A 135 3.20 21.50 0.70
C ALA A 135 4.31 20.64 0.11
N ARG A 136 5.25 21.24 -0.61
CA ARG A 136 6.50 20.57 -0.98
C ARG A 136 7.52 20.71 0.16
N PRO A 137 8.52 19.82 0.26
CA PRO A 137 9.60 19.99 1.22
C PRO A 137 10.28 21.37 1.15
N GLU A 138 10.42 21.94 -0.04
CA GLU A 138 11.02 23.26 -0.23
C GLU A 138 10.17 24.39 0.39
N ASP A 139 8.85 24.21 0.48
CA ASP A 139 7.95 25.16 1.12
C ASP A 139 8.06 25.09 2.66
N VAL A 140 8.46 23.92 3.21
CA VAL A 140 8.55 23.66 4.66
C VAL A 140 9.95 23.90 5.22
N PHE A 141 10.98 23.36 4.55
CA PHE A 141 12.38 23.36 4.99
C PHE A 141 13.22 24.46 4.32
N GLY A 142 12.63 25.20 3.39
CA GLY A 142 13.36 26.01 2.43
C GLY A 142 13.95 25.14 1.32
N GLY A 143 14.23 25.75 0.17
CA GLY A 143 14.75 25.05 -0.99
C GLY A 143 15.49 25.96 -1.94
N PRO A 144 16.08 25.39 -3.00
CA PRO A 144 16.73 26.18 -4.04
C PRO A 144 15.74 27.19 -4.63
N SER A 145 16.15 28.46 -4.71
CA SER A 145 15.41 29.46 -5.48
C SER A 145 15.71 29.22 -6.97
N GLY A 146 14.66 29.00 -7.76
CA GLY A 146 14.78 28.91 -9.21
C GLY A 146 15.43 30.16 -9.80
N GLN A 147 16.27 29.97 -10.81
CA GLN A 147 16.92 31.07 -11.54
C GLN A 147 16.20 31.37 -12.86
N CYS A 148 15.33 30.47 -13.30
CA CYS A 148 14.52 30.66 -14.50
C CYS A 148 13.30 31.55 -14.22
N ASP A 149 13.06 32.53 -15.09
CA ASP A 149 11.81 33.31 -15.09
C ASP A 149 10.60 32.38 -15.26
N ASN A 150 9.66 32.45 -14.30
CA ASN A 150 8.41 31.69 -14.33
C ASN A 150 7.18 32.62 -14.36
N PRO A 151 7.01 33.45 -15.41
CA PRO A 151 5.94 34.46 -15.47
C PRO A 151 4.54 33.84 -15.54
N LYS A 152 4.44 32.56 -15.91
CA LYS A 152 3.19 31.81 -15.98
C LYS A 152 2.85 31.09 -14.67
N GLY A 153 3.71 31.15 -13.65
CA GLY A 153 3.50 30.47 -12.37
C GLY A 153 3.33 28.96 -12.51
N LEU A 154 4.03 28.33 -13.46
CA LEU A 154 3.96 26.88 -13.66
C LEU A 154 4.59 26.14 -12.47
N PRO A 155 4.11 24.93 -12.10
CA PRO A 155 4.86 24.03 -11.24
C PRO A 155 6.31 23.92 -11.73
N THR A 156 7.27 24.06 -10.81
CA THR A 156 8.70 24.06 -11.14
C THR A 156 9.38 22.84 -10.54
N PHE A 157 10.08 22.07 -11.38
CA PHE A 157 10.94 20.97 -10.98
C PHE A 157 12.39 21.46 -10.98
N TYR A 158 13.08 21.27 -9.87
CA TYR A 158 14.50 21.63 -9.74
C TYR A 158 15.36 20.42 -10.08
N LEU A 159 16.16 20.54 -11.14
CA LEU A 159 17.24 19.62 -11.48
C LEU A 159 18.55 20.32 -11.16
N ILE A 160 19.03 20.20 -9.92
CA ILE A 160 20.36 20.72 -9.58
C ILE A 160 21.38 19.83 -10.29
N SER A 161 22.20 20.44 -11.15
CA SER A 161 23.42 19.80 -11.65
C SER A 161 24.56 20.25 -10.73
N LYS A 162 25.16 19.30 -10.00
CA LYS A 162 26.27 19.52 -9.06
C LYS A 162 27.23 20.65 -9.47
N SER A 163 27.36 21.69 -8.65
CA SER A 163 28.50 22.59 -8.67
C SER A 163 29.21 22.56 -7.31
N GLY A 164 30.47 22.10 -7.28
CA GLY A 164 31.36 22.24 -6.14
C GLY A 164 31.04 21.42 -4.88
N ALA A 165 31.99 21.43 -3.93
CA ALA A 165 32.09 20.54 -2.77
C ALA A 165 31.07 20.80 -1.64
N GLN A 166 29.80 21.03 -1.96
CA GLN A 166 28.71 21.03 -0.99
C GLN A 166 27.71 19.93 -1.32
N ASP A 167 27.39 19.15 -0.29
CA ASP A 167 26.51 17.97 -0.28
C ASP A 167 25.26 18.12 -1.14
N SER A 168 25.25 17.42 -2.26
CA SER A 168 24.08 17.23 -3.13
C SER A 168 23.06 16.31 -2.45
N ARG A 169 22.03 16.87 -1.80
CA ARG A 169 20.77 16.16 -1.56
C ARG A 169 19.85 16.32 -2.77
N ASP A 170 20.35 15.86 -3.92
CA ASP A 170 19.64 15.82 -5.21
C ASP A 170 18.57 14.70 -5.19
N GLU A 171 17.57 14.84 -4.32
CA GLU A 171 16.52 13.83 -4.12
C GLU A 171 15.44 13.86 -5.22
N GLY A 172 15.45 14.91 -6.07
CA GLY A 172 14.49 15.15 -7.14
C GLY A 172 14.68 14.31 -8.41
N PHE A 173 15.82 13.64 -8.60
CA PHE A 173 16.06 12.77 -9.78
C PHE A 173 16.79 11.45 -9.45
N ILE A 174 17.41 11.33 -8.28
CA ILE A 174 18.21 10.16 -7.90
C ILE A 174 17.33 9.06 -7.27
N GLN A 175 17.50 7.82 -7.75
CA GLN A 175 16.91 6.61 -7.15
C GLN A 175 17.64 6.19 -5.87
N ALA A 176 17.07 5.24 -5.12
CA ALA A 176 17.75 4.61 -3.98
C ALA A 176 19.12 3.98 -4.35
N THR A 177 19.36 3.72 -5.64
CA THR A 177 20.63 3.22 -6.18
C THR A 177 21.68 4.32 -6.40
N GLY A 178 21.36 5.60 -6.20
CA GLY A 178 22.26 6.71 -6.47
C GLY A 178 22.31 7.15 -7.94
N GLN A 179 21.47 6.58 -8.81
CA GLN A 179 21.45 6.86 -10.26
C GLN A 179 20.12 7.48 -10.71
N PRO A 180 20.11 8.30 -11.77
CA PRO A 180 18.86 8.78 -12.37
C PRO A 180 18.09 7.63 -13.03
N LEU A 181 16.76 7.72 -13.00
CA LEU A 181 15.90 6.86 -13.82
C LEU A 181 15.68 7.56 -15.17
N ILE A 182 16.04 6.89 -16.26
CA ILE A 182 15.85 7.38 -17.63
C ILE A 182 14.78 6.56 -18.35
N ASP A 183 13.97 7.22 -19.16
CA ASP A 183 13.00 6.54 -20.02
C ASP A 183 13.66 6.03 -21.33
N VAL A 184 12.90 5.27 -22.12
CA VAL A 184 13.37 4.70 -23.40
C VAL A 184 13.76 5.75 -24.45
N ASN A 185 13.37 7.01 -24.25
CA ASN A 185 13.70 8.13 -25.13
C ASN A 185 14.90 8.93 -24.59
N GLY A 186 15.51 8.51 -23.48
CA GLY A 186 16.65 9.19 -22.85
C GLY A 186 16.24 10.39 -21.98
N ASN A 187 14.94 10.61 -21.74
CA ASN A 187 14.48 11.65 -20.83
C ASN A 187 14.66 11.22 -19.38
N TRP A 188 15.00 12.16 -18.52
CA TRP A 188 15.09 11.92 -17.09
C TRP A 188 13.69 11.83 -16.49
N THR A 189 13.50 10.91 -15.56
CA THR A 189 12.32 10.89 -14.69
C THR A 189 12.51 11.97 -13.63
N LEU A 190 11.49 12.82 -13.47
CA LEU A 190 11.48 13.86 -12.45
C LEU A 190 10.71 13.35 -11.24
N PHE A 191 11.15 13.68 -10.04
CA PHE A 191 10.42 13.37 -8.81
C PHE A 191 9.93 14.64 -8.15
N GLU A 192 8.78 14.51 -7.51
CA GLU A 192 8.19 15.52 -6.67
C GLU A 192 7.79 14.87 -5.36
N ARG A 193 7.97 15.61 -4.26
CA ARG A 193 7.50 15.20 -2.96
C ARG A 193 6.49 16.19 -2.43
N ARG A 194 5.51 15.66 -1.70
CA ARG A 194 4.45 16.45 -1.07
C ARG A 194 4.14 15.90 0.31
N MET A 195 3.92 16.79 1.26
CA MET A 195 3.59 16.46 2.65
C MET A 195 2.18 16.97 2.93
N ASN A 196 1.31 16.09 3.41
CA ASN A 196 -0.04 16.50 3.75
C ASN A 196 -0.03 17.52 4.91
N PRO A 197 -1.15 18.27 5.12
CA PRO A 197 -1.19 19.28 6.17
C PRO A 197 -0.88 18.75 7.58
N ARG A 198 -1.16 17.47 7.87
CA ARG A 198 -0.86 16.84 9.17
C ARG A 198 0.63 16.69 9.40
N GLU A 199 1.36 16.21 8.41
CA GLU A 199 2.81 16.10 8.48
C GLU A 199 3.48 17.48 8.54
N GLN A 200 3.05 18.41 7.69
CA GLN A 200 3.57 19.78 7.68
C GLN A 200 3.42 20.44 9.06
N GLN A 201 2.21 20.42 9.62
CA GLN A 201 1.93 21.00 10.94
C GLN A 201 2.77 20.36 12.05
N TYR A 202 3.01 19.04 11.97
CA TYR A 202 3.87 18.37 12.93
C TYR A 202 5.32 18.86 12.83
N VAL A 203 5.87 18.94 11.62
CA VAL A 203 7.25 19.41 11.40
C VAL A 203 7.44 20.84 11.88
N GLU A 204 6.58 21.76 11.46
CA GLU A 204 6.67 23.18 11.83
C GLU A 204 6.43 23.38 13.33
N GLY A 205 5.41 22.72 13.90
CA GLY A 205 5.03 22.85 15.30
C GLY A 205 6.11 22.35 16.29
N HIS A 206 6.98 21.44 15.86
CA HIS A 206 8.11 20.95 16.65
C HIS A 206 9.46 21.60 16.26
N GLY A 207 9.46 22.61 15.39
CA GLY A 207 10.67 23.28 14.92
C GLY A 207 11.61 22.37 14.11
N LEU A 208 11.09 21.24 13.59
CA LEU A 208 11.88 20.26 12.84
C LEU A 208 12.24 20.75 11.45
N ASN A 209 11.71 21.88 11.00
CA ASN A 209 12.04 22.52 9.74
C ASN A 209 13.35 23.33 9.76
N SER A 210 14.10 23.34 10.86
CA SER A 210 15.36 24.06 10.98
C SER A 210 16.42 23.23 11.69
N TYR A 211 17.69 23.43 11.36
CA TYR A 211 18.80 22.74 12.03
C TYR A 211 18.82 23.02 13.55
N SER A 212 18.65 24.28 13.96
CA SER A 212 18.63 24.66 15.38
C SER A 212 17.43 24.07 16.13
N GLY A 213 16.26 24.00 15.50
CA GLY A 213 15.09 23.38 16.10
C GLY A 213 15.23 21.86 16.22
N GLN A 214 15.77 21.19 15.19
CA GLN A 214 16.13 19.76 15.26
C GLN A 214 17.15 19.47 16.37
N GLN A 215 18.17 20.32 16.51
CA GLN A 215 19.15 20.21 17.59
C GLN A 215 18.46 20.33 18.96
N SER A 216 17.60 21.33 19.14
CA SER A 216 16.85 21.54 20.38
C SER A 216 15.92 20.36 20.71
N PHE A 217 15.29 19.76 19.70
CA PHE A 217 14.41 18.59 19.84
C PHE A 217 15.18 17.35 20.34
N VAL A 218 16.37 17.11 19.77
CA VAL A 218 17.26 16.01 20.18
C VAL A 218 17.85 16.25 21.57
N GLU A 219 18.31 17.46 21.88
CA GLU A 219 18.83 17.83 23.20
C GLU A 219 17.75 17.68 24.29
N SER A 220 16.49 17.96 23.94
CA SER A 220 15.31 17.72 24.79
C SER A 220 14.90 16.25 24.88
N LYS A 221 15.64 15.34 24.23
CA LYS A 221 15.39 13.89 24.19
C LYS A 221 13.99 13.52 23.67
N GLN A 222 13.42 14.36 22.81
CA GLN A 222 12.16 14.05 22.14
C GLN A 222 12.40 13.05 21.00
N VAL A 223 11.36 12.30 20.65
CA VAL A 223 11.37 11.31 19.57
C VAL A 223 10.37 11.77 18.51
N VAL A 224 10.78 11.70 17.24
CA VAL A 224 9.89 11.98 16.12
C VAL A 224 8.80 10.91 16.11
N ALA A 225 7.56 11.35 16.26
CA ALA A 225 6.36 10.53 16.31
C ALA A 225 5.26 11.27 15.55
N PHE A 226 5.23 11.08 14.23
CA PHE A 226 4.19 11.66 13.39
C PHE A 226 2.80 11.21 13.83
N PRO A 227 1.77 12.07 13.70
CA PRO A 227 0.41 11.72 14.10
C PRO A 227 -0.10 10.54 13.26
N PRO A 228 -0.56 9.44 13.87
CA PRO A 228 -1.23 8.37 13.15
C PRO A 228 -2.63 8.83 12.71
N GLY A 229 -3.23 8.10 11.77
CA GLY A 229 -4.63 8.30 11.44
C GLY A 229 -5.56 7.75 12.52
N ASP A 230 -6.82 8.16 12.48
CA ASP A 230 -7.89 7.63 13.31
C ASP A 230 -8.12 6.13 13.00
N ALA A 231 -7.87 5.27 13.98
CA ALA A 231 -8.04 3.82 13.84
C ALA A 231 -9.45 3.33 14.19
N SER A 232 -10.39 4.21 14.51
CA SER A 232 -11.76 3.84 14.92
C SER A 232 -12.74 3.71 13.75
N ARG A 233 -12.48 4.40 12.63
CA ARG A 233 -13.34 4.43 11.44
C ARG A 233 -12.52 4.79 10.20
N THR A 234 -12.76 4.11 9.07
CA THR A 234 -11.88 4.20 7.89
C THR A 234 -11.93 5.58 7.24
N ASP A 235 -13.03 6.30 7.38
CA ASP A 235 -13.23 7.69 6.95
C ASP A 235 -12.94 8.73 8.05
N GLY A 236 -12.16 8.35 9.07
CA GLY A 236 -11.67 9.28 10.09
C GLY A 236 -10.59 10.22 9.58
N GLU A 237 -9.95 10.94 10.50
CA GLU A 237 -8.86 11.86 10.17
C GLU A 237 -7.60 11.08 9.73
N PRO A 238 -7.03 11.34 8.54
CA PRO A 238 -5.79 10.69 8.13
C PRO A 238 -4.60 11.19 8.97
N GLY A 239 -3.60 10.32 9.10
CA GLY A 239 -2.34 10.65 9.76
C GLY A 239 -1.44 11.54 8.89
N ALA A 240 -0.16 11.66 9.28
CA ALA A 240 0.87 12.22 8.41
C ALA A 240 1.03 11.36 7.14
N ILE A 241 1.14 12.01 5.98
CA ILE A 241 1.31 11.35 4.68
C ILE A 241 2.34 12.14 3.85
N GLU A 242 3.41 11.45 3.45
CA GLU A 242 4.32 11.90 2.40
C GLU A 242 3.99 11.18 1.07
N ILE A 243 3.95 11.93 -0.02
CA ILE A 243 3.80 11.41 -1.38
C ILE A 243 5.10 11.66 -2.12
N LYS A 244 5.55 10.65 -2.86
CA LYS A 244 6.57 10.79 -3.91
C LYS A 244 5.95 10.48 -5.27
N ALA A 245 5.78 11.50 -6.09
CA ALA A 245 5.30 11.37 -7.46
C ALA A 245 6.49 11.26 -8.43
N ALA A 246 6.33 10.42 -9.46
CA ALA A 246 7.28 10.28 -10.55
C ALA A 246 6.65 10.82 -11.84
N TRP A 247 7.39 11.67 -12.54
CA TRP A 247 6.94 12.36 -13.73
C TRP A 247 7.81 11.98 -14.92
N ARG A 248 7.15 11.69 -16.04
CA ARG A 248 7.79 11.46 -17.33
C ARG A 248 7.52 12.65 -18.24
N ILE A 249 8.55 13.11 -18.93
CA ILE A 249 8.41 14.10 -20.00
C ILE A 249 7.75 13.41 -21.19
N ILE A 250 6.61 13.96 -21.64
CA ILE A 250 5.82 13.42 -22.74
C ILE A 250 5.62 14.47 -23.83
N ASP A 251 5.43 14.01 -25.06
CA ASP A 251 4.98 14.87 -26.15
C ASP A 251 3.50 15.24 -25.97
N ALA A 252 3.11 16.40 -26.49
CA ALA A 252 1.71 16.85 -26.44
C ALA A 252 0.73 15.85 -27.08
N SER A 253 1.18 15.06 -28.07
CA SER A 253 0.38 14.00 -28.71
C SER A 253 0.03 12.84 -27.77
N GLN A 254 0.75 12.70 -26.65
CA GLN A 254 0.55 11.63 -25.66
C GLN A 254 -0.32 12.09 -24.48
N ALA A 255 -0.58 13.39 -24.33
CA ALA A 255 -1.21 13.97 -23.15
C ALA A 255 -2.57 13.34 -22.81
N SER A 256 -3.35 12.92 -23.81
CA SER A 256 -4.66 12.27 -23.59
C SER A 256 -4.59 10.89 -22.92
N ARG A 257 -3.39 10.30 -22.82
CA ARG A 257 -3.17 8.96 -22.25
C ARG A 257 -2.73 9.00 -20.79
N TYR A 258 -2.44 10.18 -20.25
CA TYR A 258 -1.84 10.35 -18.94
C TYR A 258 -2.51 11.50 -18.19
N PHE A 259 -2.41 11.46 -16.86
CA PHE A 259 -2.48 12.70 -16.10
C PHE A 259 -1.25 13.55 -16.46
N SER A 260 -1.46 14.76 -16.94
CA SER A 260 -0.38 15.62 -17.45
C SER A 260 -0.54 17.05 -16.99
N ILE A 261 0.59 17.69 -16.71
CA ILE A 261 0.67 19.12 -16.40
C ILE A 261 1.70 19.78 -17.32
N GLN A 262 1.55 21.09 -17.52
CA GLN A 262 2.68 21.91 -17.97
C GLN A 262 3.51 22.30 -16.76
N ALA A 263 4.82 22.14 -16.87
CA ALA A 263 5.76 22.47 -15.81
C ALA A 263 7.00 23.15 -16.37
N LEU A 264 7.65 23.97 -15.54
CA LEU A 264 8.98 24.48 -15.79
C LEU A 264 9.99 23.48 -15.21
N ILE A 265 10.97 23.08 -16.01
CA ILE A 265 12.11 22.30 -15.54
C ILE A 265 13.28 23.28 -15.43
N ASP A 266 13.69 23.59 -14.20
CA ASP A 266 14.82 24.48 -13.92
C ASP A 266 16.07 23.64 -13.69
N VAL A 267 16.94 23.60 -14.71
CA VAL A 267 18.25 22.96 -14.63
C VAL A 267 19.28 24.00 -14.25
N GLN A 268 19.68 24.02 -12.98
CA GLN A 268 20.72 24.94 -12.53
C GLN A 268 22.08 24.39 -12.98
N GLY A 269 22.69 25.07 -13.95
CA GLY A 269 24.03 24.79 -14.43
C GLY A 269 25.07 25.19 -13.38
N ALA A 270 25.97 24.27 -13.08
CA ALA A 270 27.21 24.55 -12.37
C ALA A 270 28.08 25.51 -13.20
N TYR A 271 28.16 26.77 -12.78
CA TYR A 271 29.23 27.67 -13.21
C TYR A 271 30.38 27.61 -12.22
#